data_AF-A0A418YJD7-F1
#
_entry.id   AF-A0A418YJD7-F1
#
_cell.length_a   1.000
_cell.length_b   1.000
_cell.length_c   1.000
_cell.angle_alpha   90.00
_cell.angle_beta   90.00
_cell.angle_gamma   90.00
#
_symmetry.space_group_name_H-M   'P 1'
#
loop_
_entity.id
_entity.type
_entity.pdbx_description
1 polymer ?
#
loop_
_entity_poly.entity_id
_entity_poly.type
_entity_poly.pdbx_seq_one_letter_code
_entity_poly.pdbx_strand_id
1 'polypeptide(L)' 'MSALSPLRHRLTSFERCYAVATQLRRETQINQFVIRTGMPLQPFRVTARRPADEDQILAWVA' A
#
# COMPACT_ATOMS: atom_id res chain seq x y z
N MET A 1 -16.17 -18.54 -10.77
CA MET A 1 -15.32 -17.42 -10.31
C MET A 1 -13.89 -17.75 -10.70
N SER A 2 -13.29 -17.05 -11.67
CA SER A 2 -11.88 -17.29 -12.02
C SER A 2 -11.00 -16.94 -10.85
N ALA A 3 -10.19 -17.89 -10.39
CA ALA A 3 -9.20 -17.66 -9.35
C ALA A 3 -8.25 -16.53 -9.81
N LEU A 4 -8.09 -15.49 -9.00
CA LEU A 4 -7.13 -14.43 -9.26
C LEU A 4 -5.71 -15.00 -9.23
N SER A 5 -4.80 -14.40 -10.01
CA SER A 5 -3.40 -14.83 -10.04
C SER A 5 -2.79 -14.82 -8.62
N PRO A 6 -2.13 -15.91 -8.17
CA PRO A 6 -1.42 -15.94 -6.89
C PRO A 6 -0.35 -14.84 -6.79
N LEU A 7 0.26 -14.46 -7.92
CA LEU A 7 1.22 -13.37 -7.98
C LEU A 7 0.57 -12.02 -7.64
N ARG A 8 -0.69 -11.80 -8.05
CA ARG A 8 -1.43 -10.59 -7.69
C ARG A 8 -1.60 -10.50 -6.18
N HIS A 9 -2.03 -11.58 -5.53
CA HIS A 9 -2.17 -11.61 -4.06
C HIS A 9 -0.86 -11.25 -3.36
N ARG A 10 0.27 -11.78 -3.86
CA ARG A 10 1.60 -11.46 -3.32
C ARG A 10 2.02 -10.00 -3.54
N LEU A 11 1.71 -9.43 -4.70
CA LEU A 11 2.05 -8.04 -5.02
C LEU A 11 1.15 -7.02 -4.31
N THR A 12 -0.09 -7.41 -4.01
CA THR A 12 -1.06 -6.59 -3.29
C THR A 12 -1.13 -6.96 -1.82
N SER A 13 -0.08 -7.56 -1.24
CA SER A 13 -0.01 -7.81 0.20
C SER A 13 0.45 -6.56 0.94
N PHE A 14 0.08 -6.46 2.22
CA PHE A 14 0.48 -5.33 3.05
C PHE A 14 2.01 -5.24 3.17
N GLU A 15 2.68 -6.37 3.38
CA GLU A 15 4.14 -6.45 3.51
C GLU A 15 4.85 -5.95 2.26
N ARG A 16 4.33 -6.30 1.07
CA ARG A 16 4.90 -5.83 -0.18
C ARG A 16 4.71 -4.32 -0.35
N CYS A 17 3.52 -3.81 -0.03
CA CYS A 17 3.26 -2.37 -0.05
C CYS A 17 4.13 -1.61 0.96
N TYR A 18 4.34 -2.14 2.15
CA TYR A 18 5.20 -1.54 3.17
C TYR A 18 6.68 -1.50 2.75
N ALA A 19 7.19 -2.57 2.15
CA ALA A 19 8.53 -2.60 1.59
C ALA A 19 8.71 -1.53 0.48
N VAL A 20 7.72 -1.39 -0.40
CA VAL A 20 7.70 -0.34 -1.44
C VAL A 20 7.65 1.06 -0.82
N ALA A 21 6.81 1.29 0.18
CA ALA A 21 6.73 2.56 0.90
C ALA A 21 8.07 2.94 1.55
N THR A 22 8.76 1.97 2.15
CA THR A 22 10.10 2.17 2.73
C THR A 22 11.12 2.54 1.68
N GLN A 23 11.14 1.85 0.54
CA GLN A 23 12.05 2.16 -0.56
C GLN A 23 11.78 3.56 -1.12
N LEU A 24 10.52 3.89 -1.41
CA LEU A 24 10.13 5.20 -1.93
C LEU A 24 10.46 6.32 -0.95
N ARG A 25 10.28 6.14 0.37
CA ARG A 25 10.67 7.15 1.36
C ARG A 25 12.18 7.39 1.37
N ARG A 26 12.99 6.34 1.22
CA ARG A 26 14.45 6.45 1.15
C ARG A 26 14.89 7.24 -0.09
N GLU A 27 14.27 6.97 -1.24
CA GLU A 27 14.62 7.59 -2.51
C GLU A 27 14.13 9.04 -2.63
N THR A 28 12.87 9.29 -2.27
CA THR A 28 12.21 10.60 -2.51
C THR A 28 12.29 11.56 -1.35
N GLN A 29 12.64 11.06 -0.17
CA GLN A 29 12.53 11.76 1.10
C GLN A 29 11.11 12.23 1.48
N ILE A 30 10.07 11.77 0.76
CA ILE A 30 8.67 12.13 0.99
C ILE A 30 7.98 11.02 1.79
N ASN A 31 7.18 11.42 2.79
CA ASN A 31 6.34 10.52 3.58
C ASN A 31 5.50 9.60 2.69
N GLN A 32 5.49 8.31 3.02
CA GLN A 32 4.69 7.32 2.30
C GLN A 32 3.66 6.72 3.24
N PHE A 33 2.46 6.50 2.72
CA PHE A 33 1.34 5.94 3.46
C PHE A 33 0.88 4.65 2.78
N VAL A 34 0.78 3.58 3.56
CA VAL A 34 0.12 2.35 3.14
C VAL A 34 -1.33 2.41 3.60
N ILE A 35 -2.26 2.33 2.66
CA ILE A 35 -3.70 2.46 2.93
C ILE A 35 -4.47 1.18 2.59
N ARG A 36 -5.55 0.94 3.31
CA ARG A 36 -6.58 -0.03 2.92
C ARG A 36 -7.55 0.62 1.94
N THR A 37 -7.82 -0.02 0.81
CA THR A 37 -8.66 0.56 -0.25
C THR A 37 -10.11 0.04 -0.26
N GLY A 38 -10.39 -1.06 0.44
CA GLY A 38 -11.67 -1.78 0.35
C GLY A 38 -11.89 -2.53 -0.98
N MET A 39 -10.98 -2.42 -1.95
CA MET A 39 -11.09 -3.09 -3.24
C MET A 39 -10.46 -4.49 -3.19
N PRO A 40 -11.21 -5.58 -3.50
CA PRO A 40 -10.68 -6.94 -3.45
C PRO A 40 -9.47 -7.18 -4.36
N LEU A 41 -9.36 -6.42 -5.45
CA LEU A 41 -8.26 -6.55 -6.42
C LEU A 41 -7.00 -5.78 -6.05
N GLN A 42 -7.10 -4.79 -5.16
CA GLN A 42 -5.97 -3.98 -4.69
C GLN A 42 -6.21 -3.62 -3.22
N PRO A 43 -6.25 -4.59 -2.29
CA PRO A 43 -6.66 -4.35 -0.91
C PRO A 43 -5.78 -3.32 -0.20
N PHE A 44 -4.51 -3.21 -0.61
CA PHE A 44 -3.55 -2.23 -0.11
C PHE A 44 -2.96 -1.40 -1.24
N ARG A 45 -2.64 -0.14 -0.94
CA ARG A 45 -2.01 0.79 -1.87
C ARG A 45 -1.01 1.69 -1.14
N VAL A 46 0.06 2.08 -1.83
CA VAL A 46 0.99 3.10 -1.36
C VAL A 46 0.64 4.45 -1.98
N THR A 47 0.67 5.51 -1.17
CA THR A 47 0.47 6.90 -1.63
C THR A 47 1.42 7.84 -0.90
N ALA A 48 1.97 8.82 -1.61
CA ALA A 48 2.76 9.91 -1.02
C ALA A 48 1.87 11.04 -0.47
N ARG A 49 0.59 11.09 -0.89
CA ARG A 49 -0.40 12.04 -0.39
C ARG A 49 -1.10 11.45 0.82
N ARG A 50 -1.12 12.19 1.93
CA ARG A 50 -1.89 11.83 3.12
C ARG A 50 -3.38 11.73 2.73
N PRO A 51 -4.03 10.57 2.96
CA PRO A 51 -5.47 10.43 2.76
C PRO A 51 -6.26 11.40 3.64
N ALA A 52 -7.47 11.77 3.20
CA ALA A 52 -8.38 12.58 4.01
C ALA A 52 -8.98 11.77 5.17
N ASP A 53 -9.18 10.47 4.95
CA ASP A 53 -9.66 9.52 5.94
C ASP A 53 -8.45 8.79 6.56
N GLU A 54 -8.13 9.15 7.80
CA GLU A 54 -6.96 8.60 8.51
C GLU A 54 -7.16 7.15 8.94
N ASP A 55 -8.40 6.69 9.10
CA ASP A 55 -8.71 5.30 9.48
C ASP A 55 -8.31 4.30 8.39
N GLN A 56 -8.11 4.78 7.16
CA GLN A 56 -7.60 3.97 6.05
C GLN A 56 -6.09 3.76 6.13
N ILE A 57 -5.35 4.56 6.91
CA ILE A 57 -3.89 4.48 7.00
C ILE A 57 -3.53 3.29 7.90
N LEU A 58 -2.87 2.31 7.31
CA LEU A 58 -2.37 1.13 8.04
C LEU A 58 -0.90 1.30 8.46
N ALA A 59 -0.13 2.08 7.71
CA ALA A 59 1.23 2.42 8.06
C ALA A 59 1.62 3.79 7.50
N TRP A 60 2.38 4.53 8.29
CA TRP A 60 3.04 5.76 7.87
C TRP A 60 4.55 5.57 7.95
N VAL A 61 5.23 5.78 6.83
CA VAL A 61 6.69 5.74 6.71
C VAL A 61 7.19 7.17 6.55
N ALA A 62 7.78 7.69 7.63
CA ALA A 62 8.25 9.06 7.75
C ALA A 62 9.76 9.20 7.59
#